data_AF-A0A356VXJ2-F1
#
_entry.id   AF-A0A356VXJ2-F1
#
_cell.length_a   1.000
_cell.length_b   1.000
_cell.length_c   1.000
_cell.angle_alpha   90.00
_cell.angle_beta   90.00
_cell.angle_gamma   90.00
#
_symmetry.space_group_name_H-M   'P 1'
#
loop_
_entity.id
_entity.type
_entity.pdbx_description
1 polymer ?
#
loop_
_entity_poly.entity_id
_entity_poly.type
_entity_poly.pdbx_seq_one_letter_code
_entity_poly.pdbx_strand_id
1 'polypeptide(L)'
;ALAQRLAKEISGWRRKAAADFTEKVERELRFLNMPNVAFRVRQKPCPLGPTGGDSVEFLISANAGEPPRPIAKIASGGELSRIMLAVKTVLAGRDEVGTLIFDEVDAGVSGNAAQKVGLKLREVSGNRQVICVTHLAQIAALADAHYLIEKQVRGGRTFTRVQELDEEGRKRELARIIGGAEITPLTLENAAEMLRLARGRRKS
;
A
#
# COMPACT_ATOMS: atom_id res chain seq x y z
N ALA A 1 0.61 14.95 -41.02
CA ALA A 1 -0.81 15.34 -40.79
C ALA A 1 -1.55 14.35 -39.89
N LEU A 2 -1.77 13.07 -40.28
CA LEU A 2 -2.54 12.11 -39.48
C LEU A 2 -1.95 11.85 -38.09
N ALA A 3 -0.65 11.56 -38.01
CA ALA A 3 0.01 11.28 -36.72
C ALA A 3 -0.06 12.46 -35.74
N GLN A 4 0.02 13.70 -36.23
CA GLN A 4 -0.15 14.91 -35.40
C GLN A 4 -1.58 15.08 -34.91
N ARG A 5 -2.59 14.73 -35.73
CA ARG A 5 -4.00 14.75 -35.31
C ARG A 5 -4.26 13.74 -34.20
N LEU A 6 -3.85 12.49 -34.41
CA LEU A 6 -4.00 11.41 -33.42
C LEU A 6 -3.23 11.73 -32.12
N ALA A 7 -2.04 12.33 -32.23
CA ALA A 7 -1.27 12.80 -31.08
C ALA A 7 -2.01 13.87 -30.27
N LYS A 8 -2.70 14.81 -30.94
CA LYS A 8 -3.55 15.79 -30.24
C LYS A 8 -4.76 15.16 -29.55
N GLU A 9 -5.38 14.15 -30.18
CA GLU A 9 -6.50 13.42 -29.59
C GLU A 9 -6.09 12.69 -28.30
N ILE A 10 -5.01 11.88 -28.34
CA ILE A 10 -4.51 11.18 -27.14
C ILE A 10 -4.01 12.16 -26.08
N SER A 11 -3.39 13.28 -26.46
CA SER A 11 -2.98 14.36 -25.54
C SER A 11 -4.18 14.94 -24.78
N GLY A 12 -5.33 15.09 -25.45
CA GLY A 12 -6.59 15.51 -24.83
C GLY A 12 -7.15 14.47 -23.85
N TRP A 13 -7.12 13.18 -24.21
CA TRP A 13 -7.54 12.10 -23.31
C TRP A 13 -6.64 12.00 -22.08
N ARG A 14 -5.32 12.15 -22.25
CA ARG A 14 -4.35 12.17 -21.16
C ARG A 14 -4.63 13.26 -20.13
N ARG A 15 -4.96 14.48 -20.56
CA ARG A 15 -5.30 15.57 -19.63
C ARG A 15 -6.54 15.26 -18.80
N LYS A 16 -7.58 14.70 -19.43
CA LYS A 16 -8.81 14.29 -18.73
C LYS A 16 -8.53 13.17 -17.73
N ALA A 17 -7.83 12.13 -18.15
CA ALA A 17 -7.45 11.02 -17.30
C ALA A 17 -6.53 11.46 -16.15
N ALA A 18 -5.59 12.36 -16.41
CA ALA A 18 -4.67 12.91 -15.41
C ALA A 18 -5.40 13.66 -14.28
N ALA A 19 -6.44 14.44 -14.62
CA ALA A 19 -7.25 15.14 -13.61
C ALA A 19 -8.03 14.16 -12.71
N ASP A 20 -8.78 13.23 -13.32
CA ASP A 20 -9.53 12.19 -12.59
C ASP A 20 -8.61 11.29 -11.74
N PHE A 21 -7.47 10.88 -12.31
CA PHE A 21 -6.49 10.06 -11.62
C PHE A 21 -5.88 10.80 -10.42
N THR A 22 -5.56 12.08 -10.59
CA THR A 22 -5.02 12.90 -9.50
C THR A 22 -6.00 12.99 -8.33
N GLU A 23 -7.27 13.31 -8.61
CA GLU A 23 -8.28 13.43 -7.56
C GLU A 23 -8.47 12.12 -6.79
N LYS A 24 -8.54 11.00 -7.51
CA LYS A 24 -8.67 9.67 -6.90
C LYS A 24 -7.47 9.32 -6.04
N VAL A 25 -6.25 9.52 -6.53
CA VAL A 25 -5.03 9.24 -5.75
C VAL A 25 -4.96 10.11 -4.50
N GLU A 26 -5.26 11.40 -4.60
CA GLU A 26 -5.27 12.28 -3.41
C GLU A 26 -6.33 11.89 -2.38
N ARG A 27 -7.48 11.38 -2.83
CA ARG A 27 -8.50 10.83 -1.91
C ARG A 27 -7.97 9.60 -1.17
N GLU A 28 -7.28 8.70 -1.86
CA GLU A 28 -6.64 7.53 -1.23
C GLU A 28 -5.52 7.95 -0.26
N LEU A 29 -4.71 8.94 -0.61
CA LEU A 29 -3.68 9.49 0.28
C LEU A 29 -4.28 10.12 1.54
N ARG A 30 -5.37 10.88 1.43
CA ARG A 30 -6.12 11.41 2.58
C ARG A 30 -6.65 10.27 3.46
N PHE A 31 -7.18 9.21 2.85
CA PHE A 31 -7.61 8.03 3.60
C PHE A 31 -6.42 7.44 4.38
N LEU A 32 -5.27 7.25 3.75
CA LEU A 32 -4.02 6.75 4.36
C LEU A 32 -3.36 7.70 5.36
N ASN A 33 -4.07 8.72 5.85
CA ASN A 33 -3.60 9.68 6.84
C ASN A 33 -2.42 10.53 6.34
N MET A 34 -2.39 10.83 5.04
CA MET A 34 -1.39 11.68 4.38
C MET A 34 -2.06 12.92 3.75
N PRO A 35 -2.80 13.75 4.52
CA PRO A 35 -3.63 14.82 3.96
C PRO A 35 -2.84 15.97 3.32
N ASN A 36 -1.57 16.14 3.70
CA ASN A 36 -0.71 17.21 3.20
C ASN A 36 0.07 16.79 1.95
N VAL A 37 -0.08 15.53 1.52
CA VAL A 37 0.60 15.02 0.32
C VAL A 37 -0.19 15.43 -0.90
N ALA A 38 0.44 16.18 -1.79
CA ALA A 38 -0.14 16.57 -3.06
C ALA A 38 0.40 15.66 -4.17
N PHE A 39 -0.50 15.06 -4.96
CA PHE A 39 -0.13 14.28 -6.14
C PHE A 39 -0.42 15.10 -7.40
N ARG A 40 0.48 15.13 -8.36
CA ARG A 40 0.29 15.86 -9.61
C ARG A 40 0.78 15.04 -10.78
N VAL A 41 0.00 15.04 -11.86
CA VAL A 41 0.42 14.48 -13.15
C VAL A 41 0.87 15.64 -14.03
N ARG A 42 2.17 15.69 -14.34
CA ARG A 42 2.74 16.70 -15.23
C ARG A 42 2.80 16.17 -16.65
N GLN A 43 2.08 16.82 -17.55
CA GLN A 43 2.11 16.55 -18.98
C GLN A 43 2.86 17.68 -19.70
N LYS A 44 3.90 17.37 -20.46
CA LYS A 44 4.67 18.32 -21.26
C LYS A 44 4.72 17.90 -22.72
N PRO A 45 4.64 18.84 -23.69
CA PRO A 45 4.89 18.52 -25.10
C PRO A 45 6.29 17.93 -25.29
N CYS A 46 6.42 16.95 -26.17
CA CYS A 46 7.70 16.38 -26.60
C CYS A 46 7.68 16.10 -28.12
N PRO A 47 8.85 15.81 -28.74
CA PRO A 47 8.88 15.36 -30.12
C PRO A 47 7.96 14.16 -30.35
N LEU A 48 7.25 14.17 -31.48
CA LEU A 48 6.30 13.12 -31.82
C LEU A 48 7.01 11.75 -31.91
N GLY A 49 6.52 10.78 -31.17
CA GLY A 49 7.01 9.41 -31.17
C GLY A 49 5.88 8.37 -31.16
N PRO A 50 6.21 7.08 -30.99
CA PRO A 50 5.24 5.98 -30.99
C PRO A 50 4.15 6.13 -29.92
N THR A 51 4.43 6.85 -28.83
CA THR A 51 3.50 7.11 -27.72
C THR A 51 2.82 8.49 -27.80
N GLY A 52 2.91 9.19 -28.94
CA GLY A 52 2.32 10.52 -29.14
C GLY A 52 3.32 11.67 -28.94
N GLY A 53 2.81 12.85 -28.61
CA GLY A 53 3.59 14.09 -28.48
C GLY A 53 3.63 14.67 -27.08
N ASP A 54 3.44 13.83 -26.06
CA ASP A 54 3.52 14.23 -24.66
C ASP A 54 4.46 13.33 -23.86
N SER A 55 5.23 13.94 -22.97
CA SER A 55 5.88 13.29 -21.84
C SER A 55 5.02 13.48 -20.59
N VAL A 56 4.79 12.39 -19.86
CA VAL A 56 3.97 12.37 -18.64
C VAL A 56 4.83 11.94 -17.46
N GLU A 57 4.75 12.68 -16.37
CA GLU A 57 5.51 12.42 -15.15
C GLU A 57 4.62 12.56 -13.91
N PHE A 58 4.76 11.63 -12.97
CA PHE A 58 4.09 11.72 -11.67
C PHE A 58 4.96 12.45 -10.67
N LEU A 59 4.39 13.49 -10.08
CA LEU A 59 5.02 14.36 -9.11
C LEU A 59 4.30 14.27 -7.77
N ILE A 60 5.05 14.42 -6.69
CA ILE A 60 4.55 14.43 -5.33
C ILE A 60 5.19 15.55 -4.55
N SER A 61 4.39 16.22 -3.72
CA SER A 61 4.87 17.03 -2.62
C SER A 61 4.48 16.35 -1.32
N ALA A 62 5.46 16.04 -0.47
CA ALA A 62 5.22 15.33 0.81
C ALA A 62 4.61 16.26 1.86
N ASN A 63 4.94 17.55 1.80
CA ASN A 63 4.57 18.54 2.80
C ASN A 63 3.87 19.74 2.16
N ALA A 64 2.94 20.34 2.90
CA ALA A 64 2.30 21.57 2.50
C ALA A 64 3.34 22.67 2.27
N GLY A 65 3.26 23.36 1.13
CA GLY A 65 4.18 24.44 0.76
C GLY A 65 5.45 23.99 0.04
N GLU A 66 5.75 22.68 -0.04
CA GLU A 66 6.88 22.20 -0.84
C GLU A 66 6.50 22.03 -2.32
N PRO A 67 7.41 22.33 -3.26
CA PRO A 67 7.16 22.13 -4.68
C PRO A 67 7.11 20.62 -5.01
N PRO A 68 6.17 20.15 -5.85
CA PRO A 68 6.11 18.76 -6.27
C PRO A 68 7.38 18.31 -7.01
N ARG A 69 7.93 17.17 -6.62
CA ARG A 69 9.12 16.54 -7.22
C ARG A 69 8.75 15.20 -7.84
N PRO A 70 9.53 14.69 -8.80
CA PRO A 70 9.31 13.36 -9.36
C PRO A 70 9.22 12.31 -8.24
N ILE A 71 8.26 11.40 -8.36
CA ILE A 71 8.01 10.35 -7.35
C ILE A 71 9.26 9.50 -7.04
N ALA A 72 10.12 9.31 -8.03
CA ALA A 72 11.39 8.60 -7.91
C ALA A 72 12.44 9.32 -7.03
N LYS A 73 12.21 10.60 -6.67
CA LYS A 73 13.10 11.42 -5.84
C LYS A 73 12.59 11.59 -4.41
N ILE A 74 11.58 10.83 -4.00
CA ILE A 74 11.09 10.83 -2.61
C ILE A 74 12.08 10.10 -1.72
N ALA A 75 12.31 10.62 -0.51
CA ALA A 75 13.41 10.23 0.35
C ALA A 75 13.09 9.07 1.34
N SER A 76 11.82 8.84 1.69
CA SER A 76 11.42 7.80 2.66
C SER A 76 10.79 6.59 1.98
N GLY A 77 11.32 5.39 2.25
CA GLY A 77 10.81 4.12 1.72
C GLY A 77 9.35 3.87 2.10
N GLY A 78 9.01 4.06 3.38
CA GLY A 78 7.64 3.85 3.86
C GLY A 78 6.60 4.83 3.30
N GLU A 79 6.97 6.10 3.10
CA GLU A 79 6.08 7.06 2.45
C GLU A 79 5.83 6.67 0.99
N LEU A 80 6.89 6.29 0.28
CA LEU A 80 6.78 5.83 -1.10
C LEU A 80 5.92 4.56 -1.20
N SER A 81 6.08 3.59 -0.29
CA SER A 81 5.25 2.38 -0.24
C SER A 81 3.77 2.70 -0.04
N ARG A 82 3.42 3.64 0.85
CA ARG A 82 2.02 4.08 1.05
C ARG A 82 1.46 4.85 -0.13
N ILE A 83 2.28 5.70 -0.75
CA ILE A 83 1.92 6.39 -1.99
C ILE A 83 1.63 5.38 -3.10
N MET A 84 2.49 4.37 -3.26
CA MET A 84 2.29 3.32 -4.25
C MET A 84 1.07 2.48 -3.94
N LEU A 85 0.76 2.23 -2.67
CA LEU A 85 -0.49 1.60 -2.27
C LEU A 85 -1.70 2.43 -2.75
N ALA A 86 -1.73 3.74 -2.49
CA ALA A 86 -2.79 4.62 -3.00
C ALA A 86 -2.93 4.56 -4.52
N VAL A 87 -1.80 4.63 -5.25
CA VAL A 87 -1.77 4.52 -6.72
C VAL A 87 -2.30 3.16 -7.18
N LYS A 88 -1.87 2.06 -6.57
CA LYS A 88 -2.29 0.69 -6.95
C LYS A 88 -3.75 0.41 -6.61
N THR A 89 -4.29 1.04 -5.57
CA THR A 89 -5.73 1.02 -5.26
C THR A 89 -6.54 1.69 -6.35
N VAL A 90 -6.14 2.88 -6.83
CA VAL A 90 -6.84 3.57 -7.94
C VAL A 90 -6.74 2.78 -9.25
N LEU A 91 -5.64 2.05 -9.45
CA LEU A 91 -5.41 1.16 -10.60
C LEU A 91 -5.91 -0.28 -10.36
N ALA A 92 -6.64 -0.54 -9.29
CA ALA A 92 -7.21 -1.85 -9.02
C ALA A 92 -8.11 -2.28 -10.20
N GLY A 93 -7.93 -3.52 -10.66
CA GLY A 93 -8.67 -4.09 -11.79
C GLY A 93 -8.26 -3.59 -13.18
N ARG A 94 -7.29 -2.67 -13.30
CA ARG A 94 -6.79 -2.15 -14.60
C ARG A 94 -5.32 -2.46 -14.89
N ASP A 95 -4.59 -2.88 -13.87
CA ASP A 95 -3.18 -3.29 -13.97
C ASP A 95 -3.10 -4.82 -13.98
N GLU A 96 -2.30 -5.37 -14.90
CA GLU A 96 -2.16 -6.81 -15.20
C GLU A 96 -1.27 -7.54 -14.19
N VAL A 97 -0.62 -6.82 -13.26
CA VAL A 97 0.24 -7.42 -12.24
C VAL A 97 -0.59 -8.26 -11.25
N GLY A 98 -0.33 -9.56 -11.21
CA GLY A 98 -1.06 -10.52 -10.35
C GLY A 98 -0.64 -10.53 -8.87
N THR A 99 0.62 -10.15 -8.57
CA THR A 99 1.16 -10.16 -7.20
C THR A 99 1.88 -8.85 -6.89
N LEU A 100 1.57 -8.26 -5.73
CA LEU A 100 2.19 -7.05 -5.21
C LEU A 100 2.89 -7.33 -3.88
N ILE A 101 4.11 -6.82 -3.74
CA ILE A 101 4.89 -6.91 -2.50
C ILE A 101 5.04 -5.50 -1.94
N PHE A 102 4.57 -5.30 -0.72
CA PHE A 102 4.74 -4.05 0.03
C PHE A 102 5.70 -4.31 1.19
N ASP A 103 6.81 -3.60 1.17
CA ASP A 103 7.77 -3.55 2.27
C ASP A 103 7.71 -2.16 2.93
N GLU A 104 7.90 -2.11 4.25
CA GLU A 104 7.87 -0.89 5.06
C GLU A 104 6.62 0.01 4.90
N VAL A 105 5.50 -0.53 4.39
CA VAL A 105 4.26 0.26 4.22
C VAL A 105 3.71 0.76 5.56
N ASP A 106 4.11 0.09 6.64
CA ASP A 106 3.78 0.39 8.03
C ASP A 106 4.82 1.30 8.73
N ALA A 107 5.88 1.74 8.05
CA ALA A 107 6.91 2.57 8.66
C ALA A 107 6.37 3.97 9.02
N GLY A 108 6.55 4.36 10.29
CA GLY A 108 6.12 5.66 10.80
C GLY A 108 4.60 5.81 10.97
N VAL A 109 3.83 4.71 10.94
CA VAL A 109 2.39 4.73 11.25
C VAL A 109 2.05 3.88 12.47
N SER A 110 0.96 4.23 13.14
CA SER A 110 0.45 3.47 14.30
C SER A 110 -1.05 3.68 14.44
N GLY A 111 -1.68 2.89 15.33
CA GLY A 111 -3.11 3.03 15.68
C GLY A 111 -4.03 3.07 14.46
N ASN A 112 -4.84 4.13 14.35
CA ASN A 112 -5.80 4.29 13.26
C ASN A 112 -5.13 4.36 11.87
N ALA A 113 -3.95 4.99 11.75
CA ALA A 113 -3.27 5.07 10.47
C ALA A 113 -2.82 3.68 9.97
N ALA A 114 -2.27 2.85 10.86
CA ALA A 114 -1.91 1.47 10.55
C ALA A 114 -3.13 0.63 10.16
N GLN A 115 -4.26 0.80 10.86
CA GLN A 115 -5.51 0.12 10.51
C GLN A 115 -5.98 0.49 9.10
N LYS A 116 -5.90 1.76 8.72
CA LYS A 116 -6.28 2.21 7.37
C LYS A 116 -5.36 1.66 6.29
N VAL A 117 -4.05 1.57 6.54
CA VAL A 117 -3.10 0.89 5.65
C VAL A 117 -3.53 -0.57 5.44
N GLY A 118 -3.79 -1.31 6.52
CA GLY A 118 -4.24 -2.70 6.44
C GLY A 118 -5.55 -2.88 5.66
N LEU A 119 -6.50 -1.94 5.81
CA LEU A 119 -7.75 -1.97 5.04
C LEU A 119 -7.51 -1.78 3.55
N LYS A 120 -6.58 -0.90 3.15
CA LYS A 120 -6.25 -0.69 1.75
C LYS A 120 -5.48 -1.86 1.14
N LEU A 121 -4.56 -2.47 1.89
CA LEU A 121 -3.91 -3.71 1.46
C LEU A 121 -4.93 -4.81 1.19
N ARG A 122 -5.95 -4.94 2.05
CA ARG A 122 -7.04 -5.90 1.87
C ARG A 122 -7.95 -5.58 0.69
N GLU A 123 -8.27 -4.31 0.48
CA GLU A 123 -9.05 -3.90 -0.71
C GLU A 123 -8.32 -4.28 -2.00
N VAL A 124 -7.01 -4.02 -2.05
CA VAL A 124 -6.17 -4.42 -3.19
C VAL A 124 -6.06 -5.94 -3.31
N SER A 125 -6.05 -6.68 -2.19
CA SER A 125 -6.00 -8.15 -2.22
C SER A 125 -7.27 -8.81 -2.76
N GLY A 126 -8.38 -8.07 -2.89
CA GLY A 126 -9.62 -8.58 -3.50
C GLY A 126 -9.47 -9.04 -4.95
N ASN A 127 -8.49 -8.49 -5.69
CA ASN A 127 -8.26 -8.79 -7.10
C ASN A 127 -6.85 -9.31 -7.42
N ARG A 128 -5.95 -9.37 -6.42
CA ARG A 128 -4.52 -9.66 -6.58
C ARG A 128 -3.96 -10.33 -5.33
N GLN A 129 -2.83 -11.00 -5.44
CA GLN A 129 -2.09 -11.41 -4.26
C GLN A 129 -1.31 -10.21 -3.70
N VAL A 130 -1.43 -9.98 -2.39
CA VAL A 130 -0.66 -8.95 -1.68
C VAL A 130 0.19 -9.61 -0.61
N ILE A 131 1.50 -9.39 -0.67
CA ILE A 131 2.46 -9.80 0.36
C ILE A 131 2.92 -8.55 1.09
N CYS A 132 2.73 -8.53 2.40
CA CYS A 132 3.16 -7.42 3.27
C CYS A 132 3.99 -8.00 4.41
N VAL A 133 5.18 -7.44 4.61
CA VAL A 133 5.95 -7.65 5.84
C VAL A 133 5.54 -6.56 6.82
N THR A 134 5.15 -6.93 8.03
CA THR A 134 4.68 -5.95 9.02
C THR A 134 4.98 -6.40 10.44
N HIS A 135 5.14 -5.43 11.32
CA HIS A 135 5.26 -5.62 12.76
C HIS A 135 4.03 -5.10 13.52
N LEU A 136 2.98 -4.66 12.81
CA LEU A 136 1.78 -4.07 13.40
C LEU A 136 0.61 -5.05 13.41
N ALA A 137 0.09 -5.33 14.61
CA ALA A 137 -1.06 -6.23 14.80
C ALA A 137 -2.29 -5.77 13.99
N GLN A 138 -2.46 -4.45 13.80
CA GLN A 138 -3.56 -3.86 13.03
C GLN A 138 -3.58 -4.32 11.58
N ILE A 139 -2.41 -4.47 10.97
CA ILE A 139 -2.27 -4.93 9.58
C ILE A 139 -2.34 -6.45 9.53
N ALA A 140 -1.60 -7.15 10.40
CA ALA A 140 -1.56 -8.61 10.44
C ALA A 140 -2.94 -9.25 10.72
N ALA A 141 -3.78 -8.60 11.53
CA ALA A 141 -5.14 -9.08 11.81
C ALA A 141 -6.04 -9.08 10.57
N LEU A 142 -5.81 -8.20 9.59
CA LEU A 142 -6.61 -8.07 8.37
C LEU A 142 -6.20 -9.04 7.26
N ALA A 143 -5.05 -9.72 7.40
CA ALA A 143 -4.54 -10.64 6.39
C ALA A 143 -5.43 -11.88 6.21
N ASP A 144 -5.53 -12.37 4.98
CA ASP A 144 -6.21 -13.63 4.69
C ASP A 144 -5.41 -14.84 5.20
N ALA A 145 -4.10 -14.85 4.94
CA ALA A 145 -3.14 -15.78 5.49
C ALA A 145 -2.07 -15.02 6.31
N HIS A 146 -1.62 -15.59 7.42
CA HIS A 146 -0.63 -14.98 8.30
C HIS A 146 0.54 -15.93 8.49
N TYR A 147 1.73 -15.48 8.10
CA TYR A 147 2.96 -16.25 8.21
C TYR A 147 3.85 -15.68 9.32
N LEU A 148 4.28 -16.55 10.23
CA LEU A 148 5.29 -16.23 11.23
C LEU A 148 6.68 -16.48 10.64
N ILE A 149 7.58 -15.52 10.80
CA ILE A 149 8.99 -15.62 10.42
C ILE A 149 9.82 -15.67 11.70
N GLU A 150 10.55 -16.76 11.91
CA GLU A 150 11.38 -16.97 13.10
C GLU A 150 12.78 -17.46 12.74
N LYS A 151 13.77 -17.13 13.57
CA LYS A 151 15.14 -17.64 13.45
C LYS A 151 15.27 -18.91 14.29
N GLN A 152 15.70 -20.02 13.69
CA GLN A 152 16.06 -21.26 14.37
C GLN A 152 17.55 -21.54 14.23
N VAL A 153 18.20 -21.97 15.32
CA VAL A 153 19.59 -22.43 15.29
C VAL A 153 19.61 -23.95 15.19
N ARG A 154 20.26 -24.49 14.16
CA ARG A 154 20.49 -25.94 14.00
C ARG A 154 21.95 -26.18 13.64
N GLY A 155 22.65 -27.02 14.41
CA GLY A 155 24.06 -27.33 14.18
C GLY A 155 24.98 -26.10 14.17
N GLY A 156 24.70 -25.12 15.04
CA GLY A 156 25.46 -23.86 15.12
C GLY A 156 25.18 -22.86 14.01
N ARG A 157 24.25 -23.13 13.08
CA ARG A 157 23.86 -22.22 12.00
C ARG A 157 22.44 -21.70 12.20
N THR A 158 22.24 -20.42 11.96
CA THR A 158 20.92 -19.77 12.00
C THR A 158 20.20 -19.95 10.67
N PHE A 159 18.97 -20.44 10.72
CA PHE A 159 18.05 -20.60 9.59
C PHE A 159 16.79 -19.78 9.84
N THR A 160 16.22 -19.21 8.78
CA THR A 160 14.90 -18.59 8.84
C THR A 160 13.84 -19.65 8.56
N ARG A 161 12.90 -19.82 9.49
CA ARG A 161 11.72 -20.66 9.31
C ARG A 161 10.52 -19.74 9.06
N VAL A 162 9.72 -20.09 8.05
CA VAL A 162 8.46 -19.42 7.74
C VAL A 162 7.35 -20.46 7.93
N GLN A 163 6.35 -20.13 8.73
CA GLN A 163 5.23 -21.02 9.03
C GLN A 163 3.90 -20.27 8.88
N GLU A 164 2.94 -20.89 8.19
CA GLU A 164 1.56 -20.41 8.20
C GLU A 164 0.90 -20.68 9.56
N LEU A 165 0.22 -19.67 10.09
CA LEU A 165 -0.49 -19.73 11.36
C LEU A 165 -1.96 -20.09 11.15
N ASP A 166 -2.44 -21.06 11.93
CA ASP A 166 -3.87 -21.33 12.09
C ASP A 166 -4.56 -20.24 12.94
N GLU A 167 -5.87 -20.37 13.20
CA GLU A 167 -6.61 -19.33 13.94
C GLU A 167 -6.04 -19.06 15.34
N GLU A 168 -5.66 -20.12 16.06
CA GLU A 168 -5.10 -20.00 17.41
C GLU A 168 -3.68 -19.42 17.37
N GLY A 169 -2.85 -19.85 16.42
CA GLY A 169 -1.52 -19.30 16.17
C GLY A 169 -1.58 -17.82 15.82
N ARG A 170 -2.53 -17.41 14.97
CA ARG A 170 -2.78 -16.00 14.64
C ARG A 170 -3.14 -15.20 15.89
N LYS A 171 -4.06 -15.70 16.72
CA LYS A 171 -4.47 -15.03 17.96
C LYS A 171 -3.28 -14.84 18.91
N ARG A 172 -2.48 -15.90 19.12
CA ARG A 172 -1.27 -15.83 19.97
C ARG A 172 -0.24 -14.86 19.44
N GLU A 173 0.00 -14.87 18.13
CA GLU A 173 0.98 -13.99 17.51
C GLU A 173 0.56 -12.52 17.59
N LEU A 174 -0.72 -12.21 17.36
CA LEU A 174 -1.22 -10.85 17.56
C LEU A 174 -1.11 -10.42 19.03
N ALA A 175 -1.43 -11.31 19.99
CA ALA A 175 -1.27 -11.03 21.41
C ALA A 175 0.20 -10.76 21.77
N ARG A 176 1.15 -11.47 21.16
CA ARG A 176 2.60 -11.24 21.28
C ARG A 176 3.01 -9.89 20.70
N ILE A 177 2.52 -9.52 19.51
CA ILE A 177 2.80 -8.21 18.90
C ILE A 177 2.28 -7.06 19.78
N ILE A 178 1.11 -7.23 20.40
CA ILE A 178 0.49 -6.22 21.27
C ILE A 178 1.17 -6.14 22.65
N GLY A 179 1.34 -7.27 23.31
CA GLY A 179 1.81 -7.37 24.70
C GLY A 179 3.33 -7.47 24.86
N GLY A 180 4.05 -7.71 23.76
CA GLY A 180 5.49 -7.94 23.78
C GLY A 180 5.84 -9.36 24.24
N ALA A 181 6.72 -9.46 25.23
CA ALA A 181 7.27 -10.75 25.69
C ALA A 181 6.27 -11.58 26.51
N GLU A 182 5.35 -10.92 27.24
CA GLU A 182 4.36 -11.59 28.08
C GLU A 182 2.98 -11.61 27.41
N ILE A 183 2.49 -12.81 27.13
CA ILE A 183 1.12 -13.04 26.68
C ILE A 183 0.26 -13.23 27.93
N THR A 184 -0.77 -12.39 28.09
CA THR A 184 -1.73 -12.45 29.20
C THR A 184 -3.12 -12.81 28.68
N PRO A 185 -4.05 -13.21 29.55
CA PRO A 185 -5.45 -13.42 29.14
C PRO A 185 -6.04 -12.19 28.43
N LEU A 186 -5.74 -10.98 28.92
CA LEU A 186 -6.24 -9.73 28.33
C LEU A 186 -5.66 -9.45 26.94
N THR A 187 -4.37 -9.76 26.69
CA THR A 187 -3.78 -9.56 25.35
C THR A 187 -4.34 -10.57 24.36
N LEU A 188 -4.66 -11.79 24.80
CA LEU A 188 -5.35 -12.80 23.99
C LEU A 188 -6.78 -12.39 23.65
N GLU A 189 -7.52 -11.84 24.62
CA GLU A 189 -8.88 -11.32 24.40
C GLU A 189 -8.88 -10.18 23.39
N ASN A 190 -7.95 -9.22 23.53
CA ASN A 190 -7.80 -8.14 22.56
C ASN A 190 -7.46 -8.66 21.16
N ALA A 191 -6.53 -9.61 21.05
CA ALA A 191 -6.16 -10.23 19.77
C ALA A 191 -7.35 -10.97 19.12
N ALA A 192 -8.15 -11.69 19.91
CA ALA A 192 -9.36 -12.35 19.44
C ALA A 192 -10.38 -11.35 18.90
N GLU A 193 -10.58 -10.24 19.61
CA GLU A 193 -11.47 -9.17 19.18
C GLU A 193 -11.00 -8.51 17.88
N MET A 194 -9.68 -8.26 17.74
CA MET A 194 -9.11 -7.75 16.48
C MET A 194 -9.39 -8.67 15.29
N LEU A 195 -9.21 -10.00 15.46
CA LEU A 195 -9.53 -10.98 14.43
C LEU A 195 -11.02 -11.01 14.10
N ARG A 196 -11.89 -10.91 15.11
CA ARG A 196 -13.35 -10.88 14.93
C ARG A 196 -13.79 -9.66 14.13
N LEU A 197 -13.30 -8.47 14.51
CA LEU A 197 -13.56 -7.21 13.80
C LEU A 197 -13.01 -7.25 12.37
N ALA A 198 -11.82 -7.82 12.16
CA ALA A 198 -11.25 -8.03 10.85
C ALA A 198 -12.12 -8.93 9.97
N ARG A 199 -12.68 -10.02 10.50
CA ARG A 199 -13.62 -10.90 9.76
C ARG A 199 -14.92 -10.20 9.42
N GLY A 200 -15.49 -9.45 10.37
CA GLY A 200 -16.74 -8.69 10.17
C GLY A 200 -16.65 -7.73 8.98
N ARG A 201 -15.53 -7.02 8.85
CA ARG A 201 -15.25 -6.08 7.75
C ARG A 201 -15.02 -6.73 6.37
N ARG A 202 -15.04 -8.06 6.26
CA ARG A 202 -14.98 -8.77 4.96
C ARG A 202 -16.36 -8.89 4.31
N LYS A 203 -17.42 -8.87 5.14
CA LYS A 203 -18.80 -9.15 4.70
C LYS A 203 -19.57 -7.90 4.28
N SER A 204 -18.95 -6.73 4.43
CA SER A 204 -19.46 -5.39 4.13
C SER A 204 -18.71 -4.80 2.94
#